data_AF-A0A660QGW4-F1
#
_entry.id   AF-A0A660QGW4-F1
#
_cell.length_a   1.000
_cell.length_b   1.000
_cell.length_c   1.000
_cell.angle_alpha   90.00
_cell.angle_beta   90.00
_cell.angle_gamma   90.00
#
_symmetry.space_group_name_H-M   'P 1'
#
loop_
_entity.id
_entity.type
_entity.pdbx_description
1 polymer ?
#
loop_
_entity_poly.entity_id
_entity_poly.type
_entity_poly.pdbx_seq_one_letter_code
_entity_poly.pdbx_strand_id
1 'polypeptide(L)'
;MDFEIDRAVWILSMIYPPLLFLLICGIYYLRFRNVIAAILPPLSAILASIWVYELMGIVGIPLNILTASAGVFLIIITPAYGLHYVDRLMVHLRRFPVNIAIKKATKDEWRPIFLSAITTALAFLSFLFTPLEAFRQLGIIVSIGIFLSLVAVFVVIPMVVVIANLRLRNDLGSRWDQGRWCFINFGKKKYWRYGFIIASLIMLITSIWIIPRLEVNFDSFSYFRGNSQVRLAAQKAIKDFGWAIPLYVVVEKTSPFTMEDQKHLINFVEKIEKLKEVTGTISALDFWRYYSIPLPLVQVLSRATDQLSDFLIGNTLKITVKAPFTDSKSFQRLAEKIRSIGSSLPQDLHLHVAGEPLAMASLNEKVMQSQVNSVIFTLLFIFALMLVIFKKLPRSFLAVSPVMLTLIFNFYFMSVTGIWLEISTSIVASILAGLVIDYSIHLMEAKKYGIEAEKQVIPVIISNSMGLILGFLTMTLSPMALYARLGILIAVGIGFGTLSAILLVGG
;
A
#
# COMPACT_ATOMS: atom_id res chain seq x y z
N MET A 1 10.69 -17.33 -9.32
CA MET A 1 9.95 -16.14 -8.83
C MET A 1 8.61 -16.60 -8.25
N ASP A 2 7.83 -17.37 -9.02
CA ASP A 2 6.50 -17.86 -8.66
C ASP A 2 6.45 -18.65 -7.35
N PHE A 3 7.41 -19.56 -7.10
CA PHE A 3 7.45 -20.30 -5.84
C PHE A 3 7.54 -19.40 -4.59
N GLU A 4 8.34 -18.33 -4.62
CA GLU A 4 8.42 -17.40 -3.48
C GLU A 4 7.14 -16.56 -3.35
N ILE A 5 6.52 -16.22 -4.47
CA ILE A 5 5.22 -15.53 -4.54
C ILE A 5 4.11 -16.40 -3.92
N ASP A 6 3.98 -17.64 -4.35
CA ASP A 6 2.98 -18.59 -3.85
C ASP A 6 3.19 -18.87 -2.37
N ARG A 7 4.45 -19.03 -1.94
CA ARG A 7 4.79 -19.16 -0.52
C ARG A 7 4.36 -17.92 0.27
N ALA A 8 4.58 -16.72 -0.26
CA ALA A 8 4.16 -15.49 0.41
C ALA A 8 2.63 -15.38 0.50
N VAL A 9 1.91 -15.71 -0.57
CA VAL A 9 0.44 -15.78 -0.60
C VAL A 9 -0.06 -16.73 0.48
N TRP A 10 0.49 -17.96 0.53
CA TRP A 10 0.10 -18.97 1.51
C TRP A 10 0.34 -18.50 2.95
N ILE A 11 1.52 -17.95 3.23
CA ILE A 11 1.87 -17.39 4.55
C ILE A 11 0.88 -16.28 4.95
N LEU A 12 0.56 -15.35 4.04
CA LEU A 12 -0.36 -14.25 4.32
C LEU A 12 -1.80 -14.73 4.52
N SER A 13 -2.25 -15.74 3.78
CA SER A 13 -3.61 -16.25 3.88
C SER A 13 -3.83 -17.18 5.08
N MET A 14 -2.80 -17.92 5.52
CA MET A 14 -2.98 -18.99 6.51
C MET A 14 -2.24 -18.75 7.83
N ILE A 15 -1.01 -18.24 7.80
CA ILE A 15 -0.16 -18.11 9.00
C ILE A 15 -0.39 -16.77 9.71
N TYR A 16 -0.55 -15.70 8.93
CA TYR A 16 -0.72 -14.35 9.47
C TYR A 16 -2.04 -14.14 10.22
N PRO A 17 -3.20 -14.61 9.74
CA PRO A 17 -4.48 -14.35 10.40
C PRO A 17 -4.53 -14.81 11.87
N PRO A 18 -4.09 -16.04 12.23
CA PRO A 18 -4.05 -16.46 13.63
C PRO A 18 -3.10 -15.62 14.49
N LEU A 19 -1.91 -15.28 13.96
CA LEU A 19 -0.93 -14.45 14.67
C LEU A 19 -1.48 -13.06 14.97
N LEU A 20 -2.07 -12.42 13.96
CA LEU A 20 -2.71 -11.10 14.06
C LEU A 20 -3.86 -11.12 15.07
N PHE A 21 -4.70 -12.15 15.00
CA PHE A 21 -5.81 -12.33 15.93
C PHE A 21 -5.32 -12.38 17.38
N LEU A 22 -4.32 -13.21 17.69
CA LEU A 22 -3.77 -13.33 19.04
C LEU A 22 -3.13 -12.02 19.53
N LEU A 23 -2.41 -11.33 18.64
CA LEU A 23 -1.79 -10.05 18.95
C LEU A 23 -2.83 -8.97 19.27
N ILE A 24 -3.88 -8.84 18.45
CA ILE A 24 -4.95 -7.87 18.66
C ILE A 24 -5.75 -8.22 19.92
N CYS A 25 -6.04 -9.50 20.15
CA CYS A 25 -6.64 -9.97 21.40
C CYS A 25 -5.79 -9.58 22.62
N GLY A 26 -4.47 -9.71 22.54
CA GLY A 26 -3.54 -9.30 23.59
C GLY A 26 -3.66 -7.82 23.94
N ILE A 27 -3.66 -6.94 22.93
CA ILE A 27 -3.81 -5.49 23.11
C ILE A 27 -5.17 -5.16 23.71
N TYR A 28 -6.25 -5.76 23.20
CA TYR A 28 -7.60 -5.49 23.69
C TYR A 28 -7.83 -6.10 25.08
N TYR A 29 -7.13 -7.18 25.43
CA TYR A 29 -7.10 -7.70 26.79
C TYR A 29 -6.44 -6.73 27.77
N LEU A 30 -5.36 -6.05 27.37
CA LEU A 30 -4.77 -5.00 28.22
C LEU A 30 -5.75 -3.85 28.50
N ARG A 31 -6.65 -3.54 27.54
CA ARG A 31 -7.69 -2.52 27.68
C ARG A 31 -8.87 -3.00 28.53
N PHE A 32 -9.48 -4.13 28.18
CA PHE A 32 -10.71 -4.61 28.80
C PHE A 32 -10.49 -5.43 30.07
N ARG A 33 -9.33 -6.08 30.20
CA ARG A 33 -9.02 -7.09 31.24
C ARG A 33 -10.04 -8.21 31.35
N ASN A 34 -10.73 -8.48 30.25
CA ASN A 34 -11.72 -9.53 30.13
C ASN A 34 -11.45 -10.25 28.81
N VAL A 35 -11.19 -11.55 28.89
CA VAL A 35 -10.80 -12.38 27.75
C VAL A 35 -11.88 -12.35 26.67
N ILE A 36 -13.15 -12.45 27.07
CA ILE A 36 -14.27 -12.48 26.13
C ILE A 36 -14.44 -11.12 25.45
N ALA A 37 -14.38 -10.03 26.21
CA ALA A 37 -14.43 -8.67 25.64
C ALA A 37 -13.28 -8.40 24.67
N ALA A 38 -12.09 -8.98 24.91
CA ALA A 38 -10.93 -8.85 24.03
C ALA A 38 -11.06 -9.66 22.73
N ILE A 39 -11.73 -10.82 22.78
CA ILE A 39 -11.91 -11.71 21.63
C ILE A 39 -13.03 -11.23 20.69
N LEU A 40 -14.12 -10.67 21.23
CA LEU A 40 -15.30 -10.30 20.46
C LEU A 40 -15.00 -9.37 19.26
N PRO A 41 -14.20 -8.29 19.40
CA PRO A 41 -13.89 -7.42 18.28
C PRO A 41 -13.13 -8.10 17.13
N PRO A 42 -11.95 -8.73 17.33
CA PRO A 42 -11.24 -9.38 16.23
C PRO A 42 -11.97 -10.62 15.68
N LEU A 43 -12.85 -11.27 16.46
CA LEU A 43 -13.69 -12.35 15.97
C LEU A 43 -14.63 -11.87 14.86
N SER A 44 -15.24 -10.70 15.02
CA SER A 44 -16.10 -10.11 13.98
C SER A 44 -15.35 -9.81 12.68
N ALA A 45 -14.07 -9.43 12.78
CA ALA A 45 -13.21 -9.16 11.63
C ALA A 45 -12.79 -10.45 10.90
N ILE A 46 -12.49 -11.52 11.63
CA ILE A 46 -12.23 -12.84 11.02
C ILE A 46 -13.44 -13.33 10.24
N LEU A 47 -14.64 -13.26 10.83
CA LEU A 47 -15.87 -13.70 10.15
C LEU A 47 -16.09 -12.92 8.85
N ALA A 48 -15.90 -11.60 8.89
CA ALA A 48 -15.97 -10.77 7.69
C ALA A 48 -14.92 -11.17 6.65
N SER A 49 -13.67 -11.45 7.06
CA SER A 49 -12.63 -11.91 6.15
C SER A 49 -12.97 -13.26 5.51
N ILE A 50 -13.58 -14.19 6.24
CA ILE A 50 -14.02 -15.49 5.71
C ILE A 50 -15.09 -15.27 4.65
N TRP A 51 -16.13 -14.49 4.96
CA TRP A 51 -17.21 -14.18 4.01
C TRP A 51 -16.70 -13.50 2.74
N VAL A 52 -15.70 -12.63 2.86
CA VAL A 52 -15.10 -11.97 1.69
C VAL A 52 -14.38 -12.97 0.79
N TYR A 53 -13.57 -13.88 1.34
CA TYR A 53 -12.89 -14.88 0.54
C TYR A 53 -13.86 -15.91 -0.06
N GLU A 54 -14.94 -16.22 0.65
CA GLU A 54 -16.03 -17.06 0.14
C GLU A 54 -16.70 -16.39 -1.07
N LEU A 55 -17.07 -15.10 -0.95
CA LEU A 55 -17.62 -14.33 -2.07
C LEU A 55 -16.66 -14.24 -3.25
N MET A 56 -15.36 -14.05 -3.01
CA MET A 56 -14.35 -14.09 -4.07
C MET A 56 -14.31 -15.43 -4.79
N GLY A 57 -14.40 -16.53 -4.04
CA GLY A 57 -14.45 -17.89 -4.59
C GLY A 57 -15.68 -18.12 -5.48
N ILE A 58 -16.85 -17.60 -5.07
CA ILE A 58 -18.10 -17.70 -5.84
C ILE A 58 -18.03 -16.86 -7.13
N VAL A 59 -17.46 -15.66 -7.07
CA VAL A 59 -17.32 -14.75 -8.23
C VAL A 59 -16.20 -15.18 -9.17
N GLY A 60 -15.26 -16.01 -8.70
CA GLY A 60 -14.11 -16.48 -9.49
C GLY A 60 -12.96 -15.47 -9.56
N ILE A 61 -12.80 -14.61 -8.53
CA ILE A 61 -11.66 -13.68 -8.46
C ILE A 61 -10.40 -14.45 -8.04
N PRO A 62 -9.31 -14.44 -8.82
CA PRO A 62 -8.11 -15.21 -8.50
C PRO A 62 -7.41 -14.67 -7.25
N LEU A 63 -6.92 -15.59 -6.42
CA LEU A 63 -5.99 -15.27 -5.33
C LEU A 63 -4.60 -14.97 -5.92
N ASN A 64 -4.17 -13.72 -5.78
CA ASN A 64 -2.85 -13.24 -6.11
C ASN A 64 -2.24 -12.55 -4.88
N ILE A 65 -1.00 -12.08 -5.01
CA ILE A 65 -0.28 -11.33 -3.95
C ILE A 65 -1.17 -10.24 -3.33
N LEU A 66 -1.79 -9.39 -4.14
CA LEU A 66 -2.58 -8.28 -3.61
C LEU A 66 -3.91 -8.75 -3.02
N THR A 67 -4.68 -9.58 -3.73
CA THR A 67 -6.00 -10.04 -3.25
C THR A 67 -5.89 -10.93 -2.01
N ALA A 68 -4.79 -11.70 -1.85
CA ALA A 68 -4.51 -12.46 -0.64
C ALA A 68 -4.19 -11.59 0.59
N SER A 69 -3.84 -10.31 0.40
CA SER A 69 -3.65 -9.36 1.50
C SER A 69 -4.97 -8.75 2.01
N ALA A 70 -6.09 -8.92 1.30
CA ALA A 70 -7.37 -8.34 1.68
C ALA A 70 -7.84 -8.79 3.06
N GLY A 71 -7.74 -10.09 3.36
CA GLY A 71 -8.11 -10.62 4.68
C GLY A 71 -7.21 -10.10 5.81
N VAL A 72 -5.92 -9.92 5.54
CA VAL A 72 -4.98 -9.31 6.50
C VAL A 72 -5.39 -7.86 6.78
N PHE A 73 -5.72 -7.07 5.74
CA PHE A 73 -6.22 -5.71 5.94
C PHE A 73 -7.51 -5.68 6.75
N LEU A 74 -8.47 -6.57 6.48
CA LEU A 74 -9.72 -6.63 7.25
C LEU A 74 -9.49 -6.98 8.71
N ILE A 75 -8.67 -8.00 8.99
CA ILE A 75 -8.34 -8.43 10.36
C ILE A 75 -7.60 -7.35 11.13
N ILE A 76 -6.82 -6.51 10.47
CA ILE A 76 -6.14 -5.39 11.14
C ILE A 76 -7.12 -4.23 11.35
N ILE A 77 -7.85 -3.82 10.31
CA ILE A 77 -8.59 -2.55 10.26
C ILE A 77 -9.93 -2.61 11.00
N THR A 78 -10.74 -3.64 10.75
CA THR A 78 -12.14 -3.65 11.21
C THR A 78 -12.40 -4.04 12.67
N PRO A 79 -11.47 -4.66 13.45
CA PRO A 79 -11.66 -4.85 14.88
C PRO A 79 -11.89 -3.54 15.66
N ALA A 80 -11.46 -2.40 15.12
CA ALA A 80 -11.76 -1.07 15.65
C ALA A 80 -13.25 -0.87 15.93
N TYR A 81 -14.11 -1.30 15.00
CA TYR A 81 -15.57 -1.17 15.12
C TYR A 81 -16.10 -1.97 16.31
N GLY A 82 -15.62 -3.20 16.46
CA GLY A 82 -15.95 -4.04 17.59
C GLY A 82 -15.41 -3.47 18.91
N LEU A 83 -14.21 -2.87 18.90
CA LEU A 83 -13.59 -2.27 20.07
C LEU A 83 -14.45 -1.12 20.62
N HIS A 84 -14.85 -0.17 19.76
CA HIS A 84 -15.73 0.94 20.13
C HIS A 84 -17.09 0.44 20.64
N TYR A 85 -17.68 -0.54 19.94
CA TYR A 85 -18.96 -1.13 20.33
C TYR A 85 -18.91 -1.84 21.69
N VAL A 86 -17.90 -2.70 21.90
CA VAL A 86 -17.73 -3.47 23.15
C VAL A 86 -17.40 -2.56 24.33
N ASP A 87 -16.56 -1.54 24.14
CA ASP A 87 -16.26 -0.55 25.19
C ASP A 87 -17.54 0.13 25.67
N ARG A 88 -18.36 0.64 24.74
CA ARG A 88 -19.65 1.29 25.05
C ARG A 88 -20.65 0.32 25.69
N LEU A 89 -20.71 -0.92 25.21
CA LEU A 89 -21.54 -1.97 25.76
C LEU A 89 -21.17 -2.30 27.21
N MET A 90 -19.89 -2.44 27.51
CA MET A 90 -19.41 -2.66 28.89
C MET A 90 -19.81 -1.52 29.83
N VAL A 91 -19.76 -0.26 29.37
CA VAL A 91 -20.21 0.87 30.19
C VAL A 91 -21.70 0.79 30.49
N HIS A 92 -22.54 0.42 29.52
CA HIS A 92 -23.98 0.28 29.74
C HIS A 92 -24.36 -0.95 30.57
N LEU A 93 -23.63 -2.06 30.43
CA LEU A 93 -23.83 -3.27 31.23
C LEU A 93 -23.56 -3.07 32.74
N ARG A 94 -22.82 -2.02 33.11
CA ARG A 94 -22.66 -1.62 34.53
C ARG A 94 -23.94 -1.06 35.15
N ARG A 95 -24.86 -0.54 34.33
CA ARG A 95 -26.04 0.22 34.79
C ARG A 95 -27.37 -0.40 34.35
N PHE A 96 -27.37 -1.23 33.32
CA PHE A 96 -28.57 -1.73 32.68
C PHE A 96 -28.47 -3.24 32.41
N PRO A 97 -29.61 -3.96 32.38
CA PRO A 97 -29.64 -5.35 31.94
C PRO A 97 -29.24 -5.49 30.47
N VAL A 98 -28.78 -6.68 30.07
CA VAL A 98 -28.17 -6.98 28.76
C VAL A 98 -28.96 -6.39 27.58
N ASN A 99 -30.27 -6.63 27.52
CA ASN A 99 -31.12 -6.17 26.40
C ASN A 99 -31.15 -4.63 26.27
N ILE A 100 -31.23 -3.93 27.41
CA ILE A 100 -31.25 -2.46 27.43
C ILE A 100 -29.85 -1.92 27.13
N ALA A 101 -28.81 -2.57 27.64
CA ALA A 101 -27.43 -2.17 27.40
C ALA A 101 -27.05 -2.27 25.91
N ILE A 102 -27.43 -3.35 25.24
CA ILE A 102 -27.26 -3.53 23.79
C ILE A 102 -27.97 -2.42 23.02
N LYS A 103 -29.25 -2.16 23.31
CA LYS A 103 -30.02 -1.12 22.61
C LYS A 103 -29.38 0.27 22.76
N LYS A 104 -28.86 0.60 23.95
CA LYS A 104 -28.17 1.87 24.20
C LYS A 104 -26.81 1.94 23.50
N ALA A 105 -25.99 0.89 23.61
CA ALA A 105 -24.68 0.83 22.96
C ALA A 105 -24.81 0.96 21.44
N THR A 106 -25.77 0.25 20.82
CA THR A 106 -26.05 0.38 19.38
C THR A 106 -26.50 1.78 19.02
N LYS A 107 -27.35 2.42 19.81
CA LYS A 107 -27.79 3.80 19.54
C LYS A 107 -26.63 4.80 19.58
N ASP A 108 -25.72 4.63 20.54
CA ASP A 108 -24.59 5.53 20.74
C ASP A 108 -23.53 5.35 19.64
N GLU A 109 -23.21 4.11 19.26
CA GLU A 109 -22.08 3.80 18.37
C GLU A 109 -22.47 3.59 16.90
N TRP A 110 -23.74 3.37 16.56
CA TRP A 110 -24.16 3.15 15.16
C TRP A 110 -23.69 4.26 14.22
N ARG A 111 -23.85 5.53 14.63
CA ARG A 111 -23.48 6.67 13.78
C ARG A 111 -21.96 6.78 13.58
N PRO A 112 -21.11 6.85 14.63
CA PRO A 112 -19.66 6.84 14.46
C PRO A 112 -19.15 5.69 13.61
N ILE A 113 -19.55 4.46 13.93
CA ILE A 113 -19.02 3.25 13.29
C ILE A 113 -19.48 3.18 11.82
N PHE A 114 -20.73 3.52 11.52
CA PHE A 114 -21.21 3.56 10.13
C PHE A 114 -20.47 4.60 9.28
N LEU A 115 -20.24 5.79 9.83
CA LEU A 115 -19.49 6.85 9.16
C LEU A 115 -18.04 6.44 8.91
N SER A 116 -17.41 5.84 9.92
CA SER A 116 -16.08 5.26 9.81
C SER A 116 -16.02 4.22 8.68
N ALA A 117 -16.90 3.22 8.71
CA ALA A 117 -16.99 2.19 7.68
C ALA A 117 -17.18 2.76 6.27
N ILE A 118 -18.06 3.74 6.09
CA ILE A 118 -18.21 4.43 4.80
C ILE A 118 -16.91 5.10 4.38
N THR A 119 -16.27 5.88 5.26
CA THR A 119 -15.04 6.59 4.91
C THR A 119 -13.88 5.67 4.59
N THR A 120 -13.72 4.57 5.35
CA THR A 120 -12.69 3.58 5.09
C THR A 120 -12.98 2.82 3.79
N ALA A 121 -14.23 2.41 3.55
CA ALA A 121 -14.61 1.75 2.30
C ALA A 121 -14.40 2.66 1.08
N LEU A 122 -14.71 3.96 1.19
CA LEU A 122 -14.44 4.91 0.11
C LEU A 122 -12.96 5.13 -0.15
N ALA A 123 -12.13 5.13 0.90
CA ALA A 123 -10.69 5.21 0.76
C ALA A 123 -10.12 4.01 -0.03
N PHE A 124 -10.63 2.80 0.18
CA PHE A 124 -10.27 1.62 -0.63
C PHE A 124 -10.91 1.64 -2.03
N LEU A 125 -12.15 2.12 -2.18
CA LEU A 125 -12.79 2.29 -3.50
C LEU A 125 -12.07 3.31 -4.38
N SER A 126 -11.27 4.21 -3.79
CA SER A 126 -10.37 5.10 -4.54
C SER A 126 -9.38 4.33 -5.44
N PHE A 127 -9.14 3.04 -5.17
CA PHE A 127 -8.32 2.20 -6.04
C PHE A 127 -8.99 1.90 -7.37
N LEU A 128 -10.30 2.11 -7.52
CA LEU A 128 -10.99 1.94 -8.81
C LEU A 128 -10.41 2.84 -9.92
N PHE A 129 -9.78 3.96 -9.54
CA PHE A 129 -9.17 4.89 -10.48
C PHE A 129 -7.80 4.42 -11.00
N THR A 130 -7.18 3.41 -10.39
CA THR A 130 -5.88 2.89 -10.84
C THR A 130 -6.02 2.06 -12.12
N PRO A 131 -5.08 2.14 -13.07
CA PRO A 131 -5.13 1.31 -14.27
C PRO A 131 -4.86 -0.18 -14.00
N LEU A 132 -4.40 -0.55 -12.79
CA LEU A 132 -4.04 -1.91 -12.44
C LEU A 132 -5.23 -2.71 -11.88
N GLU A 133 -5.61 -3.78 -12.57
CA GLU A 133 -6.73 -4.66 -12.20
C GLU A 133 -6.61 -5.20 -10.77
N ALA A 134 -5.44 -5.69 -10.36
CA ALA A 134 -5.25 -6.29 -9.04
C ALA A 134 -5.52 -5.30 -7.88
N PHE A 135 -5.25 -4.00 -8.08
CA PHE A 135 -5.58 -2.97 -7.09
C PHE A 135 -7.06 -2.61 -7.10
N ARG A 136 -7.71 -2.57 -8.28
CA ARG A 136 -9.17 -2.37 -8.37
C ARG A 136 -9.91 -3.48 -7.65
N GLN A 137 -9.51 -4.74 -7.86
CA GLN A 137 -10.04 -5.90 -7.14
C GLN A 137 -9.83 -5.78 -5.63
N LEU A 138 -8.61 -5.49 -5.19
CA LEU A 138 -8.30 -5.28 -3.78
C LEU A 138 -9.20 -4.21 -3.14
N GLY A 139 -9.39 -3.07 -3.82
CA GLY A 139 -10.25 -1.98 -3.36
C GLY A 139 -11.70 -2.44 -3.17
N ILE A 140 -12.28 -3.12 -4.15
CA ILE A 140 -13.65 -3.65 -4.08
C ILE A 140 -13.79 -4.67 -2.94
N ILE A 141 -12.88 -5.64 -2.87
CA ILE A 141 -12.90 -6.75 -1.92
C ILE A 141 -12.83 -6.23 -0.48
N VAL A 142 -11.89 -5.33 -0.20
CA VAL A 142 -11.72 -4.76 1.15
C VAL A 142 -12.93 -3.88 1.50
N SER A 143 -13.47 -3.10 0.58
CA SER A 143 -14.66 -2.28 0.84
C SER A 143 -15.89 -3.11 1.15
N ILE A 144 -16.12 -4.21 0.43
CA ILE A 144 -17.19 -5.17 0.77
C ILE A 144 -16.94 -5.76 2.16
N GLY A 145 -15.71 -6.16 2.45
CA GLY A 145 -15.33 -6.71 3.75
C GLY A 145 -15.54 -5.74 4.92
N ILE A 146 -15.32 -4.45 4.72
CA ILE A 146 -15.60 -3.41 5.73
C ILE A 146 -17.09 -3.38 6.06
N PHE A 147 -17.97 -3.40 5.06
CA PHE A 147 -19.42 -3.45 5.29
C PHE A 147 -19.89 -4.77 5.89
N LEU A 148 -19.31 -5.90 5.48
CA LEU A 148 -19.58 -7.20 6.11
C LEU A 148 -19.14 -7.21 7.58
N SER A 149 -18.01 -6.58 7.91
CA SER A 149 -17.56 -6.44 9.29
C SER A 149 -18.45 -5.53 10.11
N LEU A 150 -18.97 -4.45 9.52
CA LEU A 150 -19.98 -3.58 10.15
C LEU A 150 -21.22 -4.39 10.54
N VAL A 151 -21.73 -5.23 9.63
CA VAL A 151 -22.85 -6.13 9.90
C VAL A 151 -22.48 -7.12 11.00
N ALA A 152 -21.29 -7.73 10.93
CA ALA A 152 -20.82 -8.68 11.94
C ALA A 152 -20.75 -8.04 13.34
N VAL A 153 -20.29 -6.79 13.47
CA VAL A 153 -20.23 -6.08 14.75
C VAL A 153 -21.62 -5.93 15.37
N PHE A 154 -22.61 -5.47 14.61
CA PHE A 154 -23.95 -5.20 15.16
C PHE A 154 -24.84 -6.44 15.29
N VAL A 155 -24.49 -7.56 14.65
CA VAL A 155 -25.25 -8.81 14.71
C VAL A 155 -24.57 -9.84 15.61
N VAL A 156 -23.31 -10.16 15.34
CA VAL A 156 -22.59 -11.24 16.02
C VAL A 156 -22.26 -10.88 17.46
N ILE A 157 -21.77 -9.66 17.73
CA ILE A 157 -21.38 -9.29 19.10
C ILE A 157 -22.59 -9.32 20.05
N PRO A 158 -23.74 -8.69 19.75
CA PRO A 158 -24.93 -8.79 20.59
C PRO A 158 -25.44 -10.23 20.74
N MET A 159 -25.46 -10.99 19.64
CA MET A 159 -25.90 -12.39 19.64
C MET A 159 -25.07 -13.22 20.63
N VAL A 160 -23.74 -13.14 20.54
CA VAL A 160 -22.84 -13.90 21.42
C VAL A 160 -23.03 -13.47 22.88
N VAL A 161 -23.17 -12.17 23.16
CA VAL A 161 -23.38 -11.66 24.52
C VAL A 161 -24.70 -12.17 25.12
N VAL A 162 -25.77 -12.25 24.33
CA VAL A 162 -27.08 -12.77 24.79
C VAL A 162 -27.04 -14.29 24.98
N ILE A 163 -26.59 -15.04 23.98
CA ILE A 163 -26.61 -16.52 24.00
C ILE A 163 -25.72 -17.06 25.12
N ALA A 164 -24.50 -16.54 25.24
CA ALA A 164 -23.58 -17.00 26.27
C ALA A 164 -23.83 -16.32 27.64
N ASN A 165 -24.93 -15.54 27.78
CA ASN A 165 -25.31 -14.78 28.98
C ASN A 165 -24.10 -14.06 29.60
N LEU A 166 -23.28 -13.47 28.72
CA LEU A 166 -21.96 -12.99 29.08
C LEU A 166 -22.10 -11.73 29.91
N ARG A 167 -21.85 -11.86 31.21
CA ARG A 167 -21.62 -10.69 32.05
C ARG A 167 -20.22 -10.16 31.74
N LEU A 168 -20.13 -9.22 30.81
CA LEU A 168 -18.92 -8.42 30.56
C LEU A 168 -18.67 -7.40 31.71
N ARG A 169 -18.99 -7.80 32.95
CA ARG A 169 -18.93 -6.96 34.14
C ARG A 169 -17.52 -7.04 34.71
N ASN A 170 -16.77 -5.95 34.65
CA ASN A 170 -15.58 -5.81 35.48
C ASN A 170 -16.03 -5.43 36.90
N ASP A 171 -15.99 -6.38 37.83
CA ASP A 171 -16.17 -6.10 39.28
C ASP A 171 -14.90 -5.48 39.91
N LEU A 172 -13.80 -5.41 39.13
CA LEU A 172 -12.59 -4.67 39.50
C LEU A 172 -12.74 -3.17 39.16
N GLY A 173 -13.48 -2.48 40.02
CA GLY A 173 -13.03 -1.23 40.64
C GLY A 173 -12.87 0.00 39.76
N SER A 174 -13.76 0.96 40.00
CA SER A 174 -13.72 2.41 39.74
C SER A 174 -12.47 3.17 40.20
N ARG A 175 -11.34 2.50 40.48
CA ARG A 175 -10.08 3.11 40.94
C ARG A 175 -8.97 3.14 39.89
N TRP A 176 -9.12 2.46 38.76
CA TRP A 176 -8.09 2.38 37.71
C TRP A 176 -8.29 3.35 36.53
N ASP A 177 -9.43 4.08 36.47
CA ASP A 177 -9.78 5.02 35.39
C ASP A 177 -8.96 6.34 35.39
N GLN A 178 -8.17 6.62 36.44
CA GLN A 178 -7.39 7.88 36.56
C GLN A 178 -5.85 7.72 36.53
N GLY A 179 -5.30 6.49 36.66
CA GLY A 179 -3.95 6.35 37.21
C GLY A 179 -2.80 5.86 36.33
N ARG A 180 -3.00 5.18 35.19
CA ARG A 180 -1.89 4.40 34.58
C ARG A 180 -1.70 4.41 33.06
N TRP A 181 -2.27 5.39 32.37
CA TRP A 181 -1.65 5.84 31.13
C TRP A 181 -0.98 7.17 31.42
N CYS A 182 0.31 7.15 31.78
CA CYS A 182 1.14 8.36 31.90
C CYS A 182 1.07 9.25 30.63
N PHE A 183 0.65 8.69 29.50
CA PHE A 183 0.39 9.40 28.25
C PHE A 183 -0.92 10.22 28.22
N ILE A 184 -1.88 10.02 29.13
CA ILE A 184 -3.13 10.83 29.18
C ILE A 184 -2.85 12.28 29.64
N ASN A 185 -1.67 12.55 30.21
CA ASN A 185 -1.21 13.93 30.44
C ASN A 185 -0.49 14.56 29.23
N PHE A 186 -0.17 13.77 28.20
CA PHE A 186 0.63 14.16 27.04
C PHE A 186 -0.13 15.01 26.00
N GLY A 187 -1.46 15.14 26.13
CA GLY A 187 -2.28 16.07 25.34
C GLY A 187 -2.96 17.18 26.16
N LYS A 188 -2.97 17.07 27.50
CA LYS A 188 -3.65 18.03 28.39
C LYS A 188 -2.89 19.34 28.55
N LYS A 189 -1.56 19.29 28.42
CA LYS A 189 -0.72 20.46 28.65
C LYS A 189 -0.59 21.25 27.35
N LYS A 190 -1.00 22.51 27.41
CA LYS A 190 -1.08 23.45 26.28
C LYS A 190 0.20 23.52 25.44
N TYR A 191 1.37 23.32 26.06
CA TYR A 191 2.66 23.33 25.38
C TYR A 191 2.88 22.15 24.41
N TRP A 192 2.35 20.95 24.67
CA TRP A 192 2.46 19.82 23.73
C TRP A 192 1.67 20.10 22.46
N ARG A 193 0.47 20.70 22.61
CA ARG A 193 -0.36 21.12 21.48
C ARG A 193 0.33 22.20 20.64
N TYR A 194 0.84 23.25 21.28
CA TYR A 194 1.55 24.31 20.55
C TYR A 194 2.85 23.82 19.92
N GLY A 195 3.62 22.99 20.62
CA GLY A 195 4.82 22.36 20.08
C GLY A 195 4.53 21.51 18.85
N PHE A 196 3.45 20.72 18.88
CA PHE A 196 3.02 19.92 17.73
C PHE A 196 2.54 20.76 16.55
N ILE A 197 1.79 21.83 16.80
CA ILE A 197 1.37 22.78 15.75
C ILE A 197 2.59 23.42 15.09
N ILE A 198 3.55 23.88 15.89
CA ILE A 198 4.81 24.46 15.39
C ILE A 198 5.58 23.43 14.57
N ALA A 199 5.77 22.21 15.10
CA ALA A 199 6.46 21.14 14.38
C ALA A 199 5.75 20.77 13.07
N SER A 200 4.42 20.71 13.06
CA SER A 200 3.62 20.46 11.86
C SER A 200 3.77 21.60 10.85
N LEU A 201 3.82 22.85 11.30
CA LEU A 201 4.02 24.01 10.43
C LEU A 201 5.43 23.99 9.82
N ILE A 202 6.46 23.68 10.61
CA ILE A 202 7.84 23.51 10.12
C ILE A 202 7.88 22.39 9.07
N MET A 203 7.27 21.25 9.37
CA MET A 203 7.17 20.12 8.43
C MET A 203 6.47 20.53 7.12
N LEU A 204 5.38 21.29 7.19
CA LEU A 204 4.69 21.80 6.00
C LEU A 204 5.62 22.68 5.16
N ILE A 205 6.37 23.59 5.79
CA ILE A 205 7.31 24.48 5.10
C ILE A 205 8.46 23.68 4.47
N THR A 206 9.07 22.76 5.21
CA THR A 206 10.19 21.95 4.69
C THR A 206 9.74 20.93 3.65
N SER A 207 8.48 20.49 3.69
CA SER A 207 7.91 19.55 2.70
C SER A 207 7.95 20.07 1.27
N ILE A 208 7.87 21.40 1.07
CA ILE A 208 7.97 22.05 -0.25
C ILE A 208 9.30 21.73 -0.94
N TRP A 209 10.37 21.55 -0.16
CA TRP A 209 11.73 21.30 -0.66
C TRP A 209 12.10 19.81 -0.65
N ILE A 210 11.54 19.06 0.29
CA ILE A 210 11.88 17.65 0.53
C ILE A 210 11.06 16.73 -0.38
N ILE A 211 9.73 16.88 -0.44
CA ILE A 211 8.86 15.99 -1.24
C ILE A 211 9.25 15.95 -2.73
N PRO A 212 9.64 17.07 -3.41
CA PRO A 212 10.10 17.00 -4.80
C PRO A 212 11.35 16.14 -5.04
N ARG A 213 12.11 15.81 -3.99
CA ARG A 213 13.27 14.91 -4.06
C ARG A 213 12.87 13.44 -3.98
N LEU A 214 11.60 13.14 -3.71
CA LEU A 214 11.10 11.78 -3.65
C LEU A 214 11.27 11.09 -5.01
N GLU A 215 12.07 10.02 -5.03
CA GLU A 215 12.35 9.30 -6.25
C GLU A 215 11.18 8.39 -6.63
N VAL A 216 10.69 8.57 -7.85
CA VAL A 216 9.78 7.64 -8.50
C VAL A 216 10.62 6.57 -9.19
N ASN A 217 10.53 5.32 -8.73
CA ASN A 217 11.28 4.21 -9.30
C ASN A 217 10.56 2.88 -9.05
N PHE A 218 10.96 1.83 -9.76
CA PHE A 218 10.44 0.48 -9.65
C PHE A 218 11.55 -0.54 -9.92
N ASP A 219 11.57 -1.62 -9.13
CA ASP A 219 12.46 -2.77 -9.30
C ASP A 219 11.77 -4.03 -8.79
N SER A 220 11.49 -4.96 -9.71
CA SER A 220 10.83 -6.25 -9.44
C SER A 220 11.59 -7.09 -8.40
N PHE A 221 12.92 -7.03 -8.36
CA PHE A 221 13.73 -7.78 -7.38
C PHE A 221 13.71 -7.14 -5.99
N SER A 222 13.44 -5.84 -5.91
CA SER A 222 13.37 -5.12 -4.63
C SER A 222 12.16 -5.52 -3.79
N TYR A 223 11.17 -6.20 -4.38
CA TYR A 223 9.99 -6.76 -3.68
C TYR A 223 10.33 -7.97 -2.83
N PHE A 224 11.46 -8.61 -3.13
CA PHE A 224 11.97 -9.71 -2.34
C PHE A 224 12.98 -9.21 -1.31
N ARG A 225 13.06 -9.92 -0.19
CA ARG A 225 14.05 -9.64 0.86
C ARG A 225 15.47 -9.73 0.32
N GLY A 226 16.39 -9.01 0.95
CA GLY A 226 17.83 -9.01 0.60
C GLY A 226 18.46 -10.41 0.57
N ASN A 227 17.96 -11.33 1.41
CA ASN A 227 18.41 -12.71 1.52
C ASN A 227 17.55 -13.73 0.75
N SER A 228 16.63 -13.29 -0.09
CA SER A 228 15.81 -14.19 -0.93
C SER A 228 16.67 -14.87 -2.00
N GLN A 229 16.27 -16.08 -2.41
CA GLN A 229 16.99 -16.80 -3.46
C GLN A 229 16.87 -16.05 -4.79
N VAL A 230 15.70 -15.47 -5.06
CA VAL A 230 15.44 -14.70 -6.29
C VAL A 230 16.39 -13.50 -6.39
N ARG A 231 16.55 -12.73 -5.31
CA ARG A 231 17.42 -11.55 -5.32
C ARG A 231 18.91 -11.92 -5.35
N LEU A 232 19.31 -12.96 -4.62
CA LEU A 232 20.69 -13.46 -4.65
C LEU A 232 21.06 -14.02 -6.03
N ALA A 233 20.14 -14.72 -6.70
CA ALA A 233 20.34 -15.22 -8.06
C ALA A 233 20.48 -14.07 -9.07
N ALA A 234 19.65 -13.03 -8.97
CA ALA A 234 19.76 -11.85 -9.82
C ALA A 234 21.09 -11.11 -9.61
N GLN A 235 21.50 -10.93 -8.34
CA GLN A 235 22.80 -10.33 -8.02
C GLN A 235 23.97 -11.14 -8.55
N LYS A 236 23.88 -12.47 -8.46
CA LYS A 236 24.89 -13.37 -9.03
C LYS A 236 24.92 -13.26 -10.57
N ALA A 237 23.76 -13.21 -11.22
CA ALA A 237 23.68 -13.02 -12.67
C ALA A 237 24.33 -11.70 -13.12
N ILE A 238 24.05 -10.60 -12.40
CA ILE A 238 24.69 -9.30 -12.66
C ILE A 238 26.20 -9.38 -12.47
N LYS A 239 26.67 -10.04 -11.40
CA LYS A 239 28.10 -10.16 -11.10
C LYS A 239 28.84 -11.01 -12.13
N ASP A 240 28.28 -12.16 -12.51
CA ASP A 240 28.98 -13.16 -13.31
C ASP A 240 28.79 -12.90 -14.82
N PHE A 241 27.63 -12.38 -15.24
CA PHE A 241 27.29 -12.17 -16.66
C PHE A 241 27.14 -10.70 -17.05
N GLY A 242 27.12 -9.76 -16.09
CA GLY A 242 27.00 -8.32 -16.35
C GLY A 242 25.56 -7.82 -16.51
N TRP A 243 24.54 -8.66 -16.32
CA TRP A 243 23.12 -8.30 -16.44
C TRP A 243 22.22 -9.37 -15.78
N ALA A 244 20.98 -8.98 -15.46
CA ALA A 244 19.92 -9.91 -15.06
C ALA A 244 18.63 -9.71 -15.88
N ILE A 245 18.34 -8.47 -16.28
CA ILE A 245 17.20 -8.13 -17.14
C ILE A 245 17.76 -7.48 -18.41
N PRO A 246 17.37 -7.96 -19.60
CA PRO A 246 17.83 -7.38 -20.85
C PRO A 246 17.03 -6.12 -21.20
N LEU A 247 17.68 -5.17 -21.84
CA LEU A 247 17.01 -4.12 -22.60
C LEU A 247 17.05 -4.49 -24.09
N TYR A 248 15.93 -4.38 -24.78
CA TYR A 248 15.84 -4.69 -26.21
C TYR A 248 15.85 -3.42 -27.04
N VAL A 249 16.70 -3.41 -28.06
CA VAL A 249 16.73 -2.40 -29.11
C VAL A 249 16.30 -3.09 -30.39
N VAL A 250 15.14 -2.71 -30.90
CA VAL A 250 14.53 -3.30 -32.09
C VAL A 250 14.66 -2.31 -33.23
N VAL A 251 15.19 -2.77 -34.35
CA VAL A 251 15.30 -1.99 -35.58
C VAL A 251 14.44 -2.64 -36.65
N GLU A 252 13.47 -1.91 -37.16
CA GLU A 252 12.57 -2.36 -38.21
C GLU A 252 12.86 -1.62 -39.52
N LYS A 253 12.82 -2.37 -40.62
CA LYS A 253 12.96 -1.83 -41.97
C LYS A 253 11.82 -2.33 -42.86
N THR A 254 11.31 -1.49 -43.75
CA THR A 254 10.26 -1.90 -44.71
C THR A 254 10.80 -2.84 -45.79
N SER A 255 12.07 -2.68 -46.19
CA SER A 255 12.80 -3.54 -47.12
C SER A 255 13.81 -4.45 -46.39
N PRO A 256 14.30 -5.51 -47.06
CA PRO A 256 15.39 -6.32 -46.51
C PRO A 256 16.62 -5.47 -46.17
N PHE A 257 17.37 -5.90 -45.16
CA PHE A 257 18.60 -5.20 -44.79
C PHE A 257 19.62 -5.30 -45.93
N THR A 258 20.39 -4.24 -46.10
CA THR A 258 21.47 -4.12 -47.07
C THR A 258 22.82 -4.11 -46.35
N MET A 259 23.90 -4.18 -47.14
CA MET A 259 25.25 -4.04 -46.63
C MET A 259 25.57 -2.63 -46.14
N GLU A 260 24.86 -1.62 -46.64
CA GLU A 260 24.96 -0.25 -46.15
C GLU A 260 24.30 -0.11 -44.76
N ASP A 261 23.10 -0.67 -44.59
CA ASP A 261 22.42 -0.74 -43.29
C ASP A 261 23.30 -1.42 -42.24
N GLN A 262 23.95 -2.53 -42.61
CA GLN A 262 24.87 -3.25 -41.73
C GLN A 262 25.98 -2.33 -41.20
N LYS A 263 26.56 -1.45 -42.03
CA LYS A 263 27.60 -0.51 -41.59
C LYS A 263 27.06 0.50 -40.58
N HIS A 264 25.88 1.07 -40.84
CA HIS A 264 25.22 1.99 -39.92
C HIS A 264 24.89 1.32 -38.58
N LEU A 265 24.40 0.09 -38.63
CA LEU A 265 24.01 -0.68 -37.44
C LEU A 265 25.21 -1.14 -36.61
N ILE A 266 26.34 -1.52 -37.24
CA ILE A 266 27.58 -1.81 -36.52
C ILE A 266 28.07 -0.58 -35.77
N ASN A 267 28.17 0.58 -36.44
CA ASN A 267 28.58 1.83 -35.80
C ASN A 267 27.63 2.24 -34.67
N PHE A 268 26.33 2.01 -34.85
CA PHE A 268 25.32 2.24 -33.82
C PHE A 268 25.56 1.35 -32.59
N VAL A 269 25.75 0.04 -32.78
CA VAL A 269 26.04 -0.90 -31.68
C VAL A 269 27.35 -0.55 -30.98
N GLU A 270 28.41 -0.21 -31.71
CA GLU A 270 29.68 0.20 -31.11
C GLU A 270 29.55 1.47 -30.23
N LYS A 271 28.70 2.42 -30.63
CA LYS A 271 28.40 3.60 -29.79
C LYS A 271 27.62 3.22 -28.52
N ILE A 272 26.71 2.24 -28.60
CA ILE A 272 26.01 1.70 -27.42
C ILE A 272 27.00 1.00 -26.49
N GLU A 273 27.90 0.16 -27.01
CA GLU A 273 28.91 -0.56 -26.23
C GLU A 273 29.91 0.38 -25.52
N LYS A 274 30.09 1.61 -26.03
CA LYS A 274 30.91 2.64 -25.39
C LYS A 274 30.22 3.35 -24.21
N LEU A 275 28.92 3.14 -23.99
CA LEU A 275 28.23 3.68 -22.83
C LEU A 275 28.72 2.99 -21.56
N LYS A 276 29.07 3.77 -20.53
CA LYS A 276 29.60 3.25 -19.24
C LYS A 276 28.62 2.31 -18.55
N GLU A 277 27.33 2.48 -18.81
CA GLU A 277 26.23 1.71 -18.26
C GLU A 277 26.01 0.35 -18.93
N VAL A 278 26.65 0.11 -20.07
CA VAL A 278 26.47 -1.09 -20.89
C VAL A 278 27.63 -2.05 -20.67
N THR A 279 27.33 -3.29 -20.32
CA THR A 279 28.35 -4.35 -20.13
C THR A 279 28.61 -5.13 -21.42
N GLY A 280 27.71 -5.04 -22.39
CA GLY A 280 27.87 -5.60 -23.73
C GLY A 280 26.55 -5.65 -24.49
N THR A 281 26.62 -6.08 -25.75
CA THR A 281 25.43 -6.34 -26.57
C THR A 281 25.43 -7.78 -27.09
N ILE A 282 24.27 -8.24 -27.56
CA ILE A 282 24.13 -9.48 -28.34
C ILE A 282 23.21 -9.18 -29.53
N SER A 283 23.65 -9.49 -30.74
CA SER A 283 22.93 -9.18 -31.98
C SER A 283 23.28 -10.14 -33.11
N ALA A 284 22.43 -10.24 -34.13
CA ALA A 284 22.80 -10.89 -35.40
C ALA A 284 24.04 -10.25 -36.07
N LEU A 285 24.40 -9.01 -35.70
CA LEU A 285 25.63 -8.36 -36.17
C LEU A 285 26.90 -9.03 -35.63
N ASP A 286 26.82 -9.80 -34.56
CA ASP A 286 27.96 -10.55 -34.03
C ASP A 286 28.43 -11.64 -35.01
N PHE A 287 27.53 -12.16 -35.86
CA PHE A 287 27.92 -13.12 -36.91
C PHE A 287 28.86 -12.50 -37.94
N TRP A 288 28.70 -11.20 -38.23
CA TRP A 288 29.68 -10.47 -39.03
C TRP A 288 31.00 -10.29 -38.26
N ARG A 289 30.92 -9.88 -37.00
CA ARG A 289 32.09 -9.58 -36.16
C ARG A 289 32.99 -10.80 -35.94
N TYR A 290 32.42 -12.00 -35.77
CA TYR A 290 33.16 -13.23 -35.45
C TYR A 290 33.33 -14.20 -36.62
N TYR A 291 32.39 -14.22 -37.57
CA TYR A 291 32.38 -15.19 -38.68
C TYR A 291 32.36 -14.54 -40.07
N SER A 292 32.35 -13.20 -40.15
CA SER A 292 32.26 -12.45 -41.41
C SER A 292 31.03 -12.80 -42.26
N ILE A 293 29.95 -13.27 -41.62
CA ILE A 293 28.67 -13.56 -42.28
C ILE A 293 27.87 -12.25 -42.38
N PRO A 294 27.52 -11.78 -43.59
CA PRO A 294 26.80 -10.51 -43.75
C PRO A 294 25.35 -10.58 -43.22
N LEU A 295 24.85 -9.46 -42.67
CA LEU A 295 23.50 -9.36 -42.10
C LEU A 295 22.40 -9.81 -43.08
N PRO A 296 22.44 -9.48 -44.39
CA PRO A 296 21.39 -9.92 -45.31
C PRO A 296 21.39 -11.43 -45.53
N LEU A 297 22.55 -12.09 -45.41
CA LEU A 297 22.63 -13.54 -45.43
C LEU A 297 22.07 -14.14 -44.14
N VAL A 298 22.40 -13.56 -42.97
CA VAL A 298 21.80 -13.98 -41.69
C VAL A 298 20.27 -13.84 -41.72
N GLN A 299 19.76 -12.77 -42.34
CA GLN A 299 18.32 -12.54 -42.53
C GLN A 299 17.65 -13.60 -43.42
N VAL A 300 18.33 -14.07 -44.47
CA VAL A 300 17.81 -15.18 -45.28
C VAL A 300 17.85 -16.48 -44.49
N LEU A 301 18.95 -16.74 -43.79
CA LEU A 301 19.13 -17.95 -42.97
C LEU A 301 18.14 -18.01 -41.80
N SER A 302 17.74 -16.87 -41.22
CA SER A 302 16.78 -16.84 -40.12
C SER A 302 15.36 -17.27 -40.50
N ARG A 303 15.06 -17.30 -41.81
CA ARG A 303 13.81 -17.87 -42.32
C ARG A 303 13.83 -19.38 -42.41
N ALA A 304 15.03 -19.99 -42.40
CA ALA A 304 15.22 -21.42 -42.52
C ALA A 304 15.39 -22.11 -41.15
N THR A 305 15.75 -21.36 -40.11
CA THR A 305 16.00 -21.93 -38.77
C THR A 305 15.41 -21.08 -37.65
N ASP A 306 14.78 -21.74 -36.68
CA ASP A 306 14.17 -21.08 -35.53
C ASP A 306 15.21 -20.44 -34.60
N GLN A 307 16.45 -20.95 -34.55
CA GLN A 307 17.48 -20.44 -33.64
C GLN A 307 17.91 -19.00 -33.94
N LEU A 308 17.84 -18.57 -35.21
CA LEU A 308 18.18 -17.20 -35.61
C LEU A 308 17.01 -16.22 -35.44
N SER A 309 15.78 -16.75 -35.26
CA SER A 309 14.58 -15.95 -35.03
C SER A 309 14.67 -15.13 -33.73
N ASP A 310 15.49 -15.57 -32.78
CA ASP A 310 15.77 -14.78 -31.57
C ASP A 310 16.48 -13.45 -31.88
N PHE A 311 17.21 -13.35 -32.99
CA PHE A 311 17.91 -12.13 -33.38
C PHE A 311 17.22 -11.39 -34.51
N LEU A 312 16.59 -12.10 -35.44
CA LEU A 312 16.06 -11.49 -36.66
C LEU A 312 14.84 -12.23 -37.19
N ILE A 313 13.70 -11.53 -37.27
CA ILE A 313 12.45 -12.03 -37.84
C ILE A 313 12.01 -11.09 -38.96
N GLY A 314 11.82 -11.62 -40.17
CA GLY A 314 11.41 -10.79 -41.31
C GLY A 314 12.43 -9.69 -41.58
N ASN A 315 12.02 -8.43 -41.45
CA ASN A 315 12.87 -7.24 -41.58
C ASN A 315 13.08 -6.52 -40.25
N THR A 316 13.00 -7.27 -39.15
CA THR A 316 13.12 -6.77 -37.78
C THR A 316 14.34 -7.39 -37.12
N LEU A 317 15.30 -6.55 -36.73
CA LEU A 317 16.51 -6.92 -36.00
C LEU A 317 16.33 -6.63 -34.51
N LYS A 318 16.60 -7.61 -33.66
CA LYS A 318 16.63 -7.47 -32.19
C LYS A 318 18.08 -7.43 -31.71
N ILE A 319 18.43 -6.34 -31.03
CA ILE A 319 19.70 -6.17 -30.32
C ILE A 319 19.41 -6.23 -28.82
N THR A 320 20.05 -7.16 -28.12
CA THR A 320 19.95 -7.26 -26.66
C THR A 320 21.08 -6.47 -26.03
N VAL A 321 20.74 -5.49 -25.19
CA VAL A 321 21.69 -4.65 -24.46
C VAL A 321 21.76 -5.13 -23.01
N LYS A 322 22.97 -5.45 -22.56
CA LYS A 322 23.26 -5.90 -21.19
C LYS A 322 23.60 -4.70 -20.32
N ALA A 323 22.96 -4.62 -19.16
CA ALA A 323 23.19 -3.57 -18.18
C ALA A 323 23.23 -4.15 -16.76
N PRO A 324 24.10 -3.65 -15.86
CA PRO A 324 24.31 -4.21 -14.52
C PRO A 324 23.34 -3.64 -13.47
N PHE A 325 22.12 -3.27 -13.88
CA PHE A 325 21.08 -2.74 -12.99
C PHE A 325 19.71 -3.32 -13.33
N THR A 326 18.76 -3.17 -12.40
CA THR A 326 17.41 -3.77 -12.48
C THR A 326 16.29 -2.74 -12.35
N ASP A 327 16.62 -1.50 -11.99
CA ASP A 327 15.63 -0.47 -11.71
C ASP A 327 15.18 0.29 -12.96
N SER A 328 13.90 0.65 -12.98
CA SER A 328 13.23 1.29 -14.11
C SER A 328 13.85 2.63 -14.51
N LYS A 329 14.32 3.43 -13.56
CA LYS A 329 14.87 4.78 -13.79
C LYS A 329 16.23 4.71 -14.49
N SER A 330 17.09 3.78 -14.09
CA SER A 330 18.35 3.51 -14.79
C SER A 330 18.12 3.02 -16.21
N PHE A 331 17.14 2.12 -16.42
CA PHE A 331 16.78 1.67 -17.77
C PHE A 331 16.18 2.78 -18.62
N GLN A 332 15.34 3.66 -18.07
CA GLN A 332 14.82 4.83 -18.78
C GLN A 332 15.95 5.74 -19.27
N ARG A 333 16.91 6.07 -18.40
CA ARG A 333 18.09 6.88 -18.77
C ARG A 333 18.93 6.22 -19.85
N LEU A 334 19.14 4.89 -19.75
CA LEU A 334 19.86 4.14 -20.79
C LEU A 334 19.10 4.17 -22.12
N ALA A 335 17.78 3.97 -22.09
CA ALA A 335 16.93 3.99 -23.27
C ALA A 335 16.93 5.38 -23.96
N GLU A 336 16.91 6.47 -23.19
CA GLU A 336 17.04 7.84 -23.73
C GLU A 336 18.39 8.05 -24.42
N LYS A 337 19.48 7.58 -23.81
CA LYS A 337 20.81 7.64 -24.44
C LYS A 337 20.86 6.84 -25.74
N ILE A 338 20.30 5.63 -25.75
CA ILE A 338 20.25 4.78 -26.95
C ILE A 338 19.41 5.43 -28.05
N ARG A 339 18.23 5.99 -27.72
CA ARG A 339 17.40 6.75 -28.68
C ARG A 339 18.13 7.95 -29.24
N SER A 340 18.88 8.67 -28.41
CA SER A 340 19.70 9.81 -28.84
C SER A 340 20.79 9.38 -29.83
N ILE A 341 21.52 8.29 -29.57
CA ILE A 341 22.48 7.71 -30.52
C ILE A 341 21.77 7.30 -31.82
N GLY A 342 20.58 6.71 -31.69
CA GLY A 342 19.75 6.20 -32.77
C GLY A 342 19.19 7.27 -33.71
N SER A 343 19.12 8.53 -33.26
CA SER A 343 18.71 9.66 -34.10
C SER A 343 19.62 9.89 -35.32
N SER A 344 20.83 9.32 -35.30
CA SER A 344 21.77 9.35 -36.42
C SER A 344 21.61 8.21 -37.43
N LEU A 345 20.69 7.27 -37.19
CA LEU A 345 20.38 6.20 -38.13
C LEU A 345 19.60 6.76 -39.34
N PRO A 346 19.80 6.17 -40.54
CA PRO A 346 18.94 6.42 -41.70
C PRO A 346 17.43 6.36 -41.38
N GLN A 347 16.63 7.20 -42.04
CA GLN A 347 15.19 7.32 -41.75
C GLN A 347 14.38 6.05 -42.05
N ASP A 348 14.88 5.19 -42.94
CA ASP A 348 14.29 3.89 -43.27
C ASP A 348 14.56 2.81 -42.21
N LEU A 349 15.42 3.08 -41.22
CA LEU A 349 15.65 2.24 -40.04
C LEU A 349 14.86 2.77 -38.84
N HIS A 350 13.68 2.18 -38.60
CA HIS A 350 12.82 2.56 -37.49
C HIS A 350 13.29 1.93 -36.18
N LEU A 351 13.72 2.77 -35.23
CA LEU A 351 14.26 2.35 -33.96
C LEU A 351 13.19 2.33 -32.86
N HIS A 352 13.09 1.20 -32.17
CA HIS A 352 12.28 1.02 -30.97
C HIS A 352 13.16 0.52 -29.81
N VAL A 353 13.00 1.10 -28.62
CA VAL A 353 13.67 0.64 -27.40
C VAL A 353 12.62 0.13 -26.44
N ALA A 354 12.72 -1.14 -26.06
CA ALA A 354 11.73 -1.89 -25.30
C ALA A 354 12.39 -2.74 -24.20
N GLY A 355 11.60 -3.21 -23.24
CA GLY A 355 12.04 -4.05 -22.13
C GLY A 355 11.05 -3.99 -20.99
N GLU A 356 11.01 -5.04 -20.17
CA GLU A 356 10.13 -5.09 -18.98
C GLU A 356 10.32 -3.85 -18.08
N PRO A 357 11.56 -3.40 -17.75
CA PRO A 357 11.73 -2.26 -16.87
C PRO A 357 11.18 -0.96 -17.44
N LEU A 358 11.20 -0.76 -18.76
CA LEU A 358 10.62 0.41 -19.42
C LEU A 358 9.10 0.36 -19.42
N ALA A 359 8.51 -0.81 -19.70
CA ALA A 359 7.07 -1.01 -19.63
C ALA A 359 6.56 -0.73 -18.20
N MET A 360 7.28 -1.25 -17.19
CA MET A 360 6.98 -0.99 -15.78
C MET A 360 7.18 0.46 -15.41
N ALA A 361 8.19 1.15 -15.94
CA ALA A 361 8.39 2.58 -15.70
C ALA A 361 7.20 3.40 -16.21
N SER A 362 6.76 3.15 -17.45
CA SER A 362 5.59 3.82 -18.04
C SER A 362 4.30 3.49 -17.29
N LEU A 363 4.13 2.26 -16.81
CA LEU A 363 3.00 1.89 -15.94
C LEU A 363 3.07 2.62 -14.59
N ASN A 364 4.24 2.66 -13.95
CA ASN A 364 4.43 3.29 -12.65
C ASN A 364 4.15 4.79 -12.70
N GLU A 365 4.56 5.49 -13.76
CA GLU A 365 4.25 6.91 -13.97
C GLU A 365 2.74 7.15 -14.12
N LYS A 366 2.05 6.34 -14.94
CA LYS A 366 0.59 6.43 -15.11
C LYS A 366 -0.16 6.12 -13.83
N VAL A 367 0.26 5.08 -13.10
CA VAL A 367 -0.36 4.71 -11.82
C VAL A 367 -0.13 5.80 -10.78
N MET A 368 1.07 6.37 -10.71
CA MET A 368 1.38 7.45 -9.78
C MET A 368 0.48 8.67 -10.03
N GLN A 369 0.33 9.11 -11.28
CA GLN A 369 -0.55 10.22 -11.63
C GLN A 369 -2.00 9.92 -11.23
N SER A 370 -2.49 8.71 -11.54
CA SER A 370 -3.81 8.26 -11.11
C SER A 370 -3.96 8.25 -9.59
N GLN A 371 -2.94 7.81 -8.86
CA GLN A 371 -2.98 7.72 -7.40
C GLN A 371 -3.00 9.11 -6.74
N VAL A 372 -2.25 10.08 -7.26
CA VAL A 372 -2.30 11.47 -6.77
C VAL A 372 -3.72 12.02 -6.93
N ASN A 373 -4.33 11.84 -8.11
CA ASN A 373 -5.71 12.25 -8.35
C ASN A 373 -6.69 11.54 -7.40
N SER A 374 -6.52 10.22 -7.22
CA SER A 374 -7.33 9.40 -6.32
C SER A 374 -7.28 9.86 -4.87
N VAL A 375 -6.09 10.23 -4.36
CA VAL A 375 -5.92 10.79 -3.01
C VAL A 375 -6.62 12.15 -2.90
N ILE A 376 -6.48 13.03 -3.90
CA ILE A 376 -7.18 14.33 -3.92
C ILE A 376 -8.70 14.13 -3.90
N PHE A 377 -9.24 13.25 -4.76
CA PHE A 377 -10.66 12.95 -4.77
C PHE A 377 -11.15 12.35 -3.45
N THR A 378 -10.37 11.45 -2.85
CA THR A 378 -10.69 10.85 -1.55
C THR A 378 -10.76 11.93 -0.46
N LEU A 379 -9.80 12.86 -0.44
CA LEU A 379 -9.78 13.97 0.51
C LEU A 379 -10.94 14.94 0.31
N LEU A 380 -11.24 15.31 -0.95
CA LEU A 380 -12.39 16.16 -1.28
C LEU A 380 -13.70 15.49 -0.87
N PHE A 381 -13.83 14.19 -1.13
CA PHE A 381 -15.00 13.43 -0.71
C PHE A 381 -15.13 13.36 0.81
N ILE A 382 -14.06 13.00 1.52
CA ILE A 382 -14.05 12.98 2.99
C ILE A 382 -14.44 14.37 3.52
N PHE A 383 -13.88 15.43 2.95
CA PHE A 383 -14.23 16.80 3.33
C PHE A 383 -15.70 17.13 3.07
N ALA A 384 -16.24 16.77 1.90
CA ALA A 384 -17.65 16.96 1.57
C ALA A 384 -18.56 16.17 2.54
N LEU A 385 -18.21 14.93 2.86
CA LEU A 385 -18.92 14.10 3.83
C LEU A 385 -18.89 14.74 5.22
N MET A 386 -17.72 15.21 5.69
CA MET A 386 -17.60 15.91 6.96
C MET A 386 -18.41 17.22 6.97
N LEU A 387 -18.48 17.93 5.84
CA LEU A 387 -19.29 19.14 5.68
C LEU A 387 -20.78 18.84 5.81
N VAL A 388 -21.27 17.75 5.22
CA VAL A 388 -22.66 17.29 5.36
C VAL A 388 -22.96 16.92 6.82
N ILE A 389 -22.03 16.22 7.49
CA ILE A 389 -22.21 15.73 8.87
C ILE A 389 -22.18 16.87 9.89
N PHE A 390 -21.18 17.75 9.81
CA PHE A 390 -20.96 18.79 10.82
C PHE A 390 -21.65 20.11 10.48
N LYS A 391 -22.11 20.28 9.23
CA LYS A 391 -22.84 21.46 8.72
C LYS A 391 -22.10 22.80 8.92
N LYS A 392 -20.80 22.75 9.23
CA LYS A 392 -19.98 23.91 9.54
C LYS A 392 -18.59 23.73 8.96
N LEU A 393 -18.18 24.70 8.14
CA LEU A 393 -16.90 24.66 7.42
C LEU A 393 -15.68 24.53 8.36
N PRO A 394 -15.55 25.30 9.46
CA PRO A 394 -14.38 25.19 10.33
C PRO A 394 -14.27 23.83 11.03
N ARG A 395 -15.41 23.23 11.40
CA ARG A 395 -15.45 21.90 12.03
C ARG A 395 -15.04 20.81 11.04
N SER A 396 -15.43 20.95 9.78
CA SER A 396 -15.11 20.00 8.72
C SER A 396 -13.62 20.05 8.37
N PHE A 397 -13.04 21.25 8.28
CA PHE A 397 -11.59 21.41 8.14
C PHE A 397 -10.82 20.83 9.33
N LEU A 398 -11.30 21.06 10.55
CA LEU A 398 -10.69 20.49 11.76
C LEU A 398 -10.71 18.96 11.74
N ALA A 399 -11.78 18.34 11.22
CA ALA A 399 -11.89 16.88 11.09
C ALA A 399 -10.85 16.31 10.13
N VAL A 400 -10.61 17.00 9.01
CA VAL A 400 -9.77 16.53 7.90
C VAL A 400 -8.30 16.91 8.09
N SER A 401 -7.98 17.90 8.93
CA SER A 401 -6.60 18.37 9.12
C SER A 401 -5.62 17.29 9.62
N PRO A 402 -5.97 16.36 10.54
CA PRO A 402 -5.07 15.26 10.92
C PRO A 402 -4.75 14.35 9.75
N VAL A 403 -5.74 14.08 8.89
CA VAL A 403 -5.55 13.27 7.70
C VAL A 403 -4.59 13.95 6.74
N MET A 404 -4.84 15.20 6.39
CA MET A 404 -3.97 15.98 5.49
C MET A 404 -2.52 16.01 5.96
N LEU A 405 -2.31 16.31 7.25
CA LEU A 405 -0.96 16.32 7.84
C LEU A 405 -0.31 14.94 7.78
N THR A 406 -1.07 13.87 8.00
CA THR A 406 -0.55 12.50 7.93
C THR A 406 -0.11 12.12 6.52
N LEU A 407 -0.88 12.51 5.50
CA LEU A 407 -0.51 12.22 4.12
C LEU A 407 0.76 12.96 3.70
N ILE A 408 0.86 14.24 4.07
CA ILE A 408 2.07 15.03 3.83
C ILE A 408 3.26 14.42 4.58
N PHE A 409 3.07 14.06 5.84
CA PHE A 409 4.10 13.38 6.65
C PHE A 409 4.53 12.06 6.02
N ASN A 410 3.63 11.28 5.44
CA ASN A 410 3.97 10.01 4.79
C ASN A 410 4.92 10.22 3.60
N PHE A 411 4.61 11.15 2.69
CA PHE A 411 5.50 11.47 1.57
C PHE A 411 6.81 12.11 2.02
N TYR A 412 6.76 12.96 3.05
CA TYR A 412 7.94 13.54 3.68
C TYR A 412 8.86 12.44 4.25
N PHE A 413 8.29 11.49 4.99
CA PHE A 413 9.00 10.37 5.58
C PHE A 413 9.63 9.48 4.51
N MET A 414 8.91 9.17 3.44
CA MET A 414 9.45 8.42 2.29
C MET A 414 10.66 9.14 1.68
N SER A 415 10.57 10.45 1.47
CA SER A 415 11.66 11.23 0.91
C SER A 415 12.90 11.25 1.81
N VAL A 416 12.73 11.39 3.13
CA VAL A 416 13.85 11.40 4.09
C VAL A 416 14.48 10.01 4.26
N THR A 417 13.68 8.95 4.21
CA THR A 417 14.15 7.56 4.39
C THR A 417 14.63 6.90 3.10
N GLY A 418 14.44 7.55 1.94
CA GLY A 418 14.82 7.02 0.63
C GLY A 418 13.94 5.87 0.16
N ILE A 419 12.72 5.74 0.68
CA ILE A 419 11.74 4.76 0.19
C ILE A 419 11.16 5.30 -1.11
N TRP A 420 11.34 4.56 -2.21
CA TRP A 420 10.84 4.96 -3.53
C TRP A 420 9.33 5.10 -3.57
N LEU A 421 8.85 6.08 -4.33
CA LEU A 421 7.46 6.18 -4.71
C LEU A 421 7.21 5.26 -5.90
N GLU A 422 6.55 4.16 -5.58
CA GLU A 422 6.13 3.15 -6.53
C GLU A 422 4.65 2.80 -6.33
N ILE A 423 4.06 2.12 -7.33
CA ILE A 423 2.69 1.61 -7.33
C ILE A 423 2.23 1.13 -5.95
N SER A 424 3.02 0.29 -5.28
CA SER A 424 2.65 -0.26 -3.97
C SER A 424 2.68 0.78 -2.85
N THR A 425 3.75 1.54 -2.69
CA THR A 425 3.83 2.58 -1.64
C THR A 425 2.82 3.71 -1.85
N SER A 426 2.40 3.94 -3.10
CA SER A 426 1.45 5.01 -3.45
C SER A 426 0.06 4.79 -2.85
N ILE A 427 -0.37 3.53 -2.67
CA ILE A 427 -1.67 3.21 -2.09
C ILE A 427 -1.76 3.46 -0.58
N VAL A 428 -0.62 3.57 0.11
CA VAL A 428 -0.56 3.85 1.55
C VAL A 428 -1.27 5.15 1.90
N ALA A 429 -1.17 6.17 1.04
CA ALA A 429 -1.84 7.44 1.25
C ALA A 429 -3.37 7.30 1.33
N SER A 430 -3.99 6.57 0.40
CA SER A 430 -5.44 6.34 0.45
C SER A 430 -5.82 5.51 1.68
N ILE A 431 -5.07 4.46 2.01
CA ILE A 431 -5.32 3.65 3.22
C ILE A 431 -5.28 4.52 4.48
N LEU A 432 -4.23 5.32 4.65
CA LEU A 432 -4.09 6.23 5.78
C LEU A 432 -5.23 7.25 5.86
N ALA A 433 -5.73 7.73 4.71
CA ALA A 433 -6.86 8.65 4.69
C ALA A 433 -8.12 8.04 5.31
N GLY A 434 -8.41 6.77 5.00
CA GLY A 434 -9.54 6.03 5.56
C GLY A 434 -9.39 5.60 7.02
N LEU A 435 -8.15 5.40 7.49
CA LEU A 435 -7.86 4.97 8.87
C LEU A 435 -7.75 6.14 9.86
N VAL A 436 -7.13 7.25 9.45
CA VAL A 436 -6.89 8.39 10.36
C VAL A 436 -8.15 9.23 10.55
N ILE A 437 -9.02 9.31 9.53
CA ILE A 437 -10.27 10.05 9.64
C ILE A 437 -11.20 9.48 10.72
N ASP A 438 -11.12 8.17 10.96
CA ASP A 438 -11.88 7.46 12.00
C ASP A 438 -11.72 8.12 13.38
N TYR A 439 -10.48 8.43 13.75
CA TYR A 439 -10.15 9.08 15.02
C TYR A 439 -10.79 10.47 15.13
N SER A 440 -10.75 11.25 14.04
CA SER A 440 -11.41 12.55 13.99
C SER A 440 -12.93 12.43 14.15
N ILE A 441 -13.55 11.45 13.48
CA ILE A 441 -15.00 11.21 13.56
C ILE A 441 -15.40 10.86 14.99
N HIS A 442 -14.75 9.90 15.62
CA HIS A 442 -15.05 9.49 16.99
C HIS A 442 -14.83 10.63 18.00
N LEU A 443 -13.75 11.40 17.89
CA LEU A 443 -13.52 12.56 18.77
C LEU A 443 -14.58 13.65 18.57
N MET A 444 -14.91 13.98 17.32
CA MET A 444 -15.88 15.03 17.03
C MET A 444 -17.31 14.64 17.39
N GLU A 445 -17.68 13.36 17.23
CA GLU A 445 -18.98 12.88 17.71
C GLU A 445 -19.04 12.91 19.23
N ALA A 446 -17.98 12.48 19.92
CA ALA A 446 -17.89 12.55 21.38
C ALA A 446 -18.01 14.00 21.91
N LYS A 447 -17.39 14.97 21.22
CA LYS A 447 -17.49 16.39 21.56
C LYS A 447 -18.93 16.92 21.57
N LYS A 448 -19.85 16.33 20.80
CA LYS A 448 -21.28 16.72 20.84
C LYS A 448 -21.94 16.41 22.19
N TYR A 449 -21.40 15.44 22.93
CA TYR A 449 -21.89 14.99 24.23
C TYR A 449 -21.08 15.56 25.42
N GLY A 450 -20.08 16.40 25.15
CA GLY A 450 -19.29 17.12 26.15
C GLY A 450 -17.89 16.57 26.40
N ILE A 451 -17.10 17.30 27.19
CA ILE A 451 -15.67 17.04 27.45
C ILE A 451 -15.45 15.66 28.10
N GLU A 452 -16.40 15.19 28.90
CA GLU A 452 -16.27 13.89 29.58
C GLU A 452 -16.39 12.72 28.61
N ALA A 453 -17.25 12.84 27.58
CA ALA A 453 -17.36 11.85 26.52
C ALA A 453 -16.07 11.81 25.67
N GLU A 454 -15.51 12.98 25.36
CA GLU A 454 -14.22 13.09 24.66
C GLU A 454 -13.08 12.39 25.41
N LYS A 455 -12.97 12.61 26.72
CA LYS A 455 -11.97 11.95 27.58
C LYS A 455 -12.13 10.42 27.63
N GLN A 456 -13.34 9.91 27.49
CA GLN A 456 -13.60 8.46 27.46
C GLN A 456 -13.18 7.84 26.12
N VAL A 457 -13.28 8.56 25.01
CA VAL A 457 -12.97 8.06 23.67
C VAL A 457 -11.47 8.06 23.37
N ILE A 458 -10.68 9.01 23.90
CA ILE A 458 -9.23 9.09 23.64
C ILE A 458 -8.48 7.77 23.96
N PRO A 459 -8.67 7.12 25.13
CA PRO A 459 -8.03 5.83 25.43
C PRO A 459 -8.44 4.69 24.48
N VAL A 460 -9.67 4.73 23.96
CA VAL A 460 -10.15 3.75 22.97
C VAL A 460 -9.42 3.96 21.65
N ILE A 461 -9.28 5.22 21.20
CA ILE A 461 -8.49 5.59 20.01
C ILE A 461 -7.04 5.16 20.14
N ILE A 462 -6.40 5.36 21.29
CA ILE A 462 -5.01 4.92 21.53
C ILE A 462 -4.90 3.38 21.48
N SER A 463 -5.85 2.67 22.06
CA SER A 463 -5.86 1.19 22.02
C SER A 463 -6.09 0.67 20.60
N ASN A 464 -6.97 1.34 19.85
CA ASN A 464 -7.21 1.05 18.44
C ASN A 464 -5.94 1.29 17.61
N SER A 465 -5.32 2.46 17.74
CA SER A 465 -4.11 2.80 17.00
C SER A 465 -2.93 1.90 17.32
N MET A 466 -2.76 1.48 18.58
CA MET A 466 -1.77 0.47 18.95
C MET A 466 -2.06 -0.88 18.28
N GLY A 467 -3.34 -1.29 18.25
CA GLY A 467 -3.81 -2.46 17.52
C GLY A 467 -3.43 -2.42 16.04
N LEU A 468 -3.74 -1.31 15.36
CA LEU A 468 -3.40 -1.11 13.96
C LEU A 468 -1.89 -1.07 13.73
N ILE A 469 -1.15 -0.27 14.50
CA ILE A 469 0.31 -0.13 14.36
C ILE A 469 0.99 -1.48 14.51
N LEU A 470 0.69 -2.23 15.56
CA LEU A 470 1.30 -3.54 15.78
C LEU A 470 0.82 -4.56 14.75
N GLY A 471 -0.45 -4.51 14.34
CA GLY A 471 -0.99 -5.32 13.25
C GLY A 471 -0.24 -5.11 11.93
N PHE A 472 -0.10 -3.86 11.48
CA PHE A 472 0.66 -3.54 10.26
C PHE A 472 2.15 -3.82 10.40
N LEU A 473 2.74 -3.64 11.58
CA LEU A 473 4.14 -4.03 11.83
C LEU A 473 4.36 -5.54 11.71
N THR A 474 3.36 -6.40 11.92
CA THR A 474 3.54 -7.84 11.63
C THR A 474 3.83 -8.12 10.17
N MET A 475 3.41 -7.25 9.24
CA MET A 475 3.73 -7.38 7.81
C MET A 475 5.24 -7.25 7.56
N THR A 476 6.00 -6.67 8.49
CA THR A 476 7.47 -6.68 8.48
C THR A 476 8.10 -8.04 8.77
N LEU A 477 7.31 -9.06 9.10
CA LEU A 477 7.78 -10.45 9.15
C LEU A 477 7.61 -11.15 7.78
N SER A 478 7.03 -10.48 6.78
CA SER A 478 6.65 -11.11 5.52
C SER A 478 7.91 -11.46 4.71
N PRO A 479 7.93 -12.60 3.99
CA PRO A 479 9.02 -12.94 3.08
C PRO A 479 9.18 -11.92 1.94
N MET A 480 8.14 -11.13 1.64
CA MET A 480 8.22 -10.05 0.66
C MET A 480 8.54 -8.73 1.35
N ALA A 481 9.58 -8.05 0.87
CA ALA A 481 9.94 -6.70 1.27
C ALA A 481 8.83 -5.68 0.93
N LEU A 482 8.03 -5.96 -0.11
CA LEU A 482 6.84 -5.22 -0.48
C LEU A 482 5.92 -4.94 0.74
N TYR A 483 5.47 -5.99 1.42
CA TYR A 483 4.57 -5.85 2.58
C TYR A 483 5.27 -5.27 3.80
N ALA A 484 6.57 -5.53 3.96
CA ALA A 484 7.33 -4.93 5.03
C ALA A 484 7.38 -3.39 4.90
N ARG A 485 7.62 -2.88 3.68
CA ARG A 485 7.59 -1.44 3.40
C ARG A 485 6.20 -0.84 3.63
N LEU A 486 5.14 -1.50 3.12
CA LEU A 486 3.75 -1.09 3.36
C LEU A 486 3.43 -1.03 4.85
N GLY A 487 3.76 -2.08 5.59
CA GLY A 487 3.50 -2.18 7.02
C GLY A 487 4.18 -1.06 7.82
N ILE A 488 5.44 -0.73 7.51
CA ILE A 488 6.18 0.36 8.15
C ILE A 488 5.52 1.72 7.85
N LEU A 489 5.25 2.00 6.57
CA LEU A 489 4.66 3.29 6.17
C LEU A 489 3.27 3.50 6.79
N ILE A 490 2.42 2.47 6.74
CA ILE A 490 1.09 2.54 7.36
C ILE A 490 1.21 2.69 8.88
N ALA A 491 2.06 1.92 9.55
CA ALA A 491 2.24 2.01 11.01
C ALA A 491 2.74 3.41 11.45
N VAL A 492 3.75 3.94 10.77
CA VAL A 492 4.31 5.28 11.05
C VAL A 492 3.27 6.37 10.77
N GLY A 493 2.54 6.25 9.65
CA GLY A 493 1.43 7.14 9.32
C GLY A 493 0.30 7.11 10.36
N ILE A 494 -0.12 5.94 10.82
CA ILE A 494 -1.16 5.81 11.86
C ILE A 494 -0.70 6.42 13.17
N GLY A 495 0.56 6.20 13.57
CA GLY A 495 1.12 6.81 14.77
C GLY A 495 1.07 8.34 14.72
N PHE A 496 1.54 8.92 13.61
CA PHE A 496 1.48 10.36 13.39
C PHE A 496 0.05 10.90 13.29
N GLY A 497 -0.85 10.18 12.61
CA GLY A 497 -2.25 10.57 12.46
C GLY A 497 -3.04 10.51 13.76
N THR A 498 -2.75 9.52 14.61
CA THR A 498 -3.33 9.42 15.96
C THR A 498 -2.90 10.62 16.81
N LEU A 499 -1.60 10.95 16.79
CA LEU A 499 -1.06 12.10 17.50
C LEU A 499 -1.69 13.41 16.99
N SER A 500 -1.80 13.54 15.67
CA SER A 500 -2.43 14.68 15.00
C SER A 500 -3.90 14.84 15.41
N ALA A 501 -4.67 13.74 15.41
CA ALA A 501 -6.08 13.76 15.77
C ALA A 501 -6.27 14.15 17.23
N ILE A 502 -5.52 13.55 18.16
CA ILE A 502 -5.64 13.87 19.59
C ILE A 502 -5.23 15.32 19.88
N LEU A 503 -4.16 15.84 19.30
CA LEU A 503 -3.65 17.19 19.61
C LEU A 503 -4.40 18.33 18.90
N LEU A 504 -4.91 18.09 17.69
CA LEU A 504 -5.66 19.10 16.93
C LEU A 504 -7.15 19.04 17.22
N VAL A 505 -7.73 17.83 17.21
CA VAL A 505 -9.17 17.59 17.37
C VAL A 505 -9.52 17.34 18.82
N GLY A 506 -8.71 16.60 19.59
CA GLY A 506 -8.98 16.16 20.97
C GLY A 506 -8.69 17.19 22.08
N GLY A 507 -8.68 18.49 21.77
CA GLY A 507 -8.42 19.57 22.74
C GLY A 507 -9.12 20.87 22.45
#